data_AF-A0A4P7RTQ1-F1
#
_entry.id   AF-A0A4P7RTQ1-F1
#
_cell.length_a   1.000
_cell.length_b   1.000
_cell.length_c   1.000
_cell.angle_alpha   90.00
_cell.angle_beta   90.00
_cell.angle_gamma   90.00
#
_symmetry.space_group_name_H-M   'P 1'
#
loop_
_entity.id
_entity.type
_entity.pdbx_description
1 polymer ?
#
loop_
_entity_poly.entity_id
_entity_poly.type
_entity_poly.pdbx_seq_one_letter_code
_entity_poly.pdbx_strand_id
1 'polypeptide(L)'
;MIILPISLTIAAGAALLNLWLALRVGRVRTREKVFIGDGGNDLLTRRMRAHSNFVENTAFVLILLALVELGFGSSMWLWAVGALYLVGRILHALGMDGMMWGRMVGTIVTMLTQLGLALTALAIVYLTPVSITATEVETVAATPK
;
A
#
# COMPACT_ATOMS: atom_id res chain seq x y z
N MET A 1 9.22 23.17 0.30
CA MET A 1 9.31 21.70 0.13
C MET A 1 7.98 21.10 0.53
N ILE A 2 7.31 20.36 -0.35
CA ILE A 2 6.09 19.62 0.01
C ILE A 2 6.54 18.30 0.64
N ILE A 3 6.25 18.10 1.91
CA ILE A 3 6.50 16.85 2.64
C ILE A 3 5.14 16.17 2.84
N LEU A 4 5.09 14.87 2.56
CA LEU A 4 3.93 13.99 2.82
C LEU A 4 4.23 13.14 4.07
N PRO A 5 4.15 13.72 5.28
CA PRO A 5 4.61 13.07 6.49
C PRO A 5 3.90 11.74 6.75
N ILE A 6 2.61 11.64 6.41
CA ILE A 6 1.81 10.44 6.69
C ILE A 6 2.25 9.34 5.73
N SER A 7 2.21 9.61 4.43
CA SER A 7 2.52 8.61 3.41
C SER A 7 3.96 8.15 3.48
N LEU A 8 4.89 9.05 3.78
CA LEU A 8 6.28 8.68 3.97
C LEU A 8 6.47 7.77 5.18
N THR A 9 5.79 8.06 6.29
CA THR A 9 5.87 7.23 7.50
C THR A 9 5.26 5.85 7.28
N ILE A 10 4.09 5.78 6.64
CA ILE A 10 3.42 4.50 6.34
C ILE A 10 4.20 3.71 5.30
N ALA A 11 4.80 4.36 4.29
CA ALA A 11 5.67 3.71 3.32
C ALA A 11 6.93 3.14 3.99
N ALA A 12 7.57 3.89 4.90
CA ALA A 12 8.70 3.39 5.67
C ALA A 12 8.32 2.18 6.53
N GLY A 13 7.19 2.24 7.24
CA GLY A 13 6.65 1.11 8.01
C GLY A 13 6.34 -0.11 7.14
N ALA A 14 5.74 0.10 5.96
CA ALA A 14 5.47 -0.95 4.99
C ALA A 14 6.75 -1.60 4.45
N ALA A 15 7.80 -0.82 4.19
CA ALA A 15 9.09 -1.34 3.75
C ALA A 15 9.76 -2.21 4.83
N LEU A 16 9.73 -1.77 6.09
CA LEU A 16 10.23 -2.57 7.23
C LEU A 16 9.43 -3.87 7.39
N LEU A 17 8.10 -3.81 7.24
CA LEU A 17 7.24 -4.99 7.31
C LEU A 17 7.51 -5.96 6.14
N ASN A 18 7.77 -5.43 4.94
CA ASN A 18 8.17 -6.24 3.79
C ASN A 18 9.45 -7.01 4.07
N LEU A 19 10.46 -6.33 4.64
CA LEU A 19 11.73 -6.93 5.00
C LEU A 19 11.55 -8.04 6.04
N TRP A 20 10.72 -7.80 7.06
CA TRP A 20 10.38 -8.81 8.06
C TRP A 20 9.71 -10.04 7.44
N LEU A 21 8.75 -9.85 6.53
CA LEU A 21 8.09 -10.94 5.81
C LEU A 21 9.06 -11.73 4.93
N ALA A 22 9.94 -11.03 4.21
CA ALA A 22 10.98 -11.65 3.38
C ALA A 22 11.93 -12.51 4.22
N LEU A 23 12.40 -12.01 5.37
CA LEU A 23 13.22 -12.77 6.31
C LEU A 23 12.48 -13.99 6.86
N ARG A 24 11.18 -13.87 7.14
CA ARG A 24 10.36 -14.97 7.64
C ARG A 24 10.20 -16.10 6.63
N VAL A 25 10.07 -15.77 5.35
CA VAL A 25 10.09 -16.75 4.24
C VAL A 25 11.49 -17.35 4.09
N GLY A 26 12.52 -16.51 4.09
CA GLY A 26 13.93 -16.93 3.96
C GLY A 26 14.36 -17.93 5.04
N ARG A 27 13.98 -17.71 6.30
CA ARG A 27 14.28 -18.65 7.41
C ARG A 27 13.71 -20.06 7.16
N VAL A 28 12.51 -20.18 6.60
CA VAL A 28 11.92 -21.49 6.29
C VAL A 28 12.62 -22.11 5.08
N ARG A 29 12.91 -21.32 4.04
CA ARG A 29 13.67 -21.80 2.86
C ARG A 29 15.02 -22.40 3.25
N THR A 30 15.77 -21.71 4.12
CA THR A 30 17.07 -22.19 4.58
C THR A 30 16.94 -23.45 5.43
N ARG A 31 15.94 -23.53 6.32
CA ARG A 31 15.70 -24.71 7.17
C ARG A 31 15.32 -25.94 6.35
N GLU A 32 14.41 -25.78 5.40
CA GLU A 32 13.85 -26.85 4.57
C GLU A 32 14.72 -27.14 3.32
N LYS A 33 15.81 -26.40 3.14
CA LYS A 33 16.74 -26.49 1.99
C LYS A 33 16.05 -26.37 0.63
N VAL A 34 15.00 -25.55 0.55
CA VAL A 34 14.22 -25.30 -0.67
C VAL A 34 14.74 -24.05 -1.38
N PHE A 35 15.43 -24.25 -2.51
CA PHE A 35 15.95 -23.15 -3.32
C PHE A 35 14.88 -22.50 -4.21
N ILE A 36 14.05 -23.30 -4.89
CA ILE A 36 13.01 -22.83 -5.82
C ILE A 36 11.69 -23.53 -5.48
N GLY A 37 10.58 -22.79 -5.60
CA GLY A 37 9.24 -23.30 -5.24
C GLY A 37 9.01 -23.36 -3.73
N ASP A 38 8.11 -24.24 -3.31
CA ASP A 38 7.74 -24.48 -1.92
C ASP A 38 8.23 -25.84 -1.36
N GLY A 39 8.78 -26.70 -2.22
CA GLY A 39 9.31 -28.01 -1.83
C GLY A 39 8.28 -28.93 -1.18
N GLY A 40 6.98 -28.69 -1.39
CA GLY A 40 5.90 -29.42 -0.70
C GLY A 40 5.69 -29.03 0.77
N ASN A 41 6.35 -27.98 1.27
CA ASN A 41 6.21 -27.52 2.63
C ASN A 41 5.07 -26.49 2.76
N ASP A 42 3.96 -26.89 3.37
CA ASP A 42 2.77 -26.06 3.55
C ASP A 42 3.05 -24.75 4.32
N LEU A 43 3.96 -24.77 5.30
CA LEU A 43 4.35 -23.56 6.03
C LEU A 43 5.08 -22.56 5.11
N LEU A 44 5.92 -23.06 4.20
CA LEU A 44 6.60 -22.21 3.21
C LEU A 44 5.58 -21.61 2.24
N THR A 45 4.63 -22.41 1.74
CA THR A 45 3.55 -21.94 0.85
C THR A 45 2.72 -20.84 1.51
N ARG A 46 2.30 -21.03 2.77
CA ARG A 46 1.52 -20.03 3.52
C ARG A 46 2.27 -18.72 3.71
N ARG A 47 3.55 -18.77 4.08
CA ARG A 47 4.38 -17.58 4.28
C ARG A 47 4.71 -16.86 2.97
N MET A 48 4.95 -17.60 1.89
CA MET A 48 5.12 -17.03 0.55
C MET A 48 3.86 -16.28 0.10
N ARG A 49 2.68 -16.85 0.31
CA ARG A 49 1.39 -16.20 0.02
C ARG A 49 1.15 -14.96 0.87
N ALA A 50 1.52 -14.99 2.16
CA ALA A 50 1.42 -13.82 3.03
C ALA A 50 2.29 -12.65 2.51
N HIS A 51 3.51 -12.95 2.05
CA HIS A 51 4.43 -11.96 1.48
C HIS A 51 3.93 -11.42 0.12
N SER A 52 3.55 -12.30 -0.82
CA SER A 52 3.07 -11.85 -2.13
C SER A 52 1.81 -10.97 -2.01
N ASN A 53 0.85 -11.41 -1.19
CA ASN A 53 -0.38 -10.65 -0.95
C ASN A 53 -0.10 -9.31 -0.25
N PHE A 54 0.97 -9.21 0.54
CA PHE A 54 1.37 -7.93 1.13
C PHE A 54 1.86 -6.97 0.07
N VAL A 55 2.74 -7.41 -0.83
CA VAL A 55 3.28 -6.57 -1.91
C VAL A 55 2.16 -6.11 -2.85
N GLU A 56 1.27 -7.01 -3.24
CA GLU A 56 0.13 -6.72 -4.13
C GLU A 56 -0.79 -5.63 -3.57
N ASN A 57 -1.23 -5.77 -2.32
CA ASN A 57 -2.18 -4.82 -1.73
C ASN A 57 -1.52 -3.52 -1.28
N THR A 58 -0.30 -3.60 -0.74
CA THR A 58 0.38 -2.43 -0.17
C THR A 58 0.80 -1.44 -1.24
N ALA A 59 1.15 -1.91 -2.44
CA ALA A 59 1.44 -1.01 -3.57
C ALA A 59 0.25 -0.08 -3.87
N PHE A 60 -0.96 -0.63 -4.00
CA PHE A 60 -2.15 0.18 -4.22
C PHE A 60 -2.48 1.11 -3.05
N VAL A 61 -2.36 0.60 -1.81
CA VAL A 61 -2.64 1.41 -0.61
C VAL A 61 -1.68 2.59 -0.50
N LEU A 62 -0.37 2.39 -0.71
CA LEU A 62 0.61 3.48 -0.62
C LEU A 62 0.43 4.53 -1.70
N ILE A 63 0.12 4.11 -2.94
CA ILE A 63 -0.16 5.03 -4.04
C ILE A 63 -1.42 5.87 -3.72
N LEU A 64 -2.51 5.23 -3.32
CA LEU A 64 -3.75 5.94 -2.98
C LEU A 64 -3.57 6.87 -1.77
N LEU A 65 -2.85 6.42 -0.74
CA LEU A 65 -2.60 7.22 0.46
C LEU A 65 -1.79 8.49 0.13
N ALA A 66 -0.75 8.36 -0.71
CA ALA A 66 0.06 9.50 -1.15
C ALA A 66 -0.75 10.50 -1.98
N LEU A 67 -1.58 10.01 -2.91
CA LEU A 67 -2.43 10.86 -3.74
C LEU A 67 -3.53 11.56 -2.92
N VAL A 68 -4.12 10.86 -1.96
CA VAL A 68 -5.14 11.44 -1.06
C VAL A 68 -4.52 12.48 -0.13
N GLU A 69 -3.32 12.25 0.42
CA GLU A 69 -2.61 13.23 1.24
C GLU A 69 -2.21 14.47 0.43
N LEU A 70 -1.85 14.31 -0.85
CA LEU A 70 -1.61 15.44 -1.76
C LEU A 70 -2.87 16.25 -2.04
N GLY A 71 -4.02 15.59 -2.20
CA GLY A 71 -5.30 16.27 -2.52
C GLY A 71 -5.97 16.93 -1.32
N PHE A 72 -5.95 16.29 -0.14
CA PHE A 72 -6.70 16.72 1.05
C PHE A 72 -5.82 17.31 2.17
N GLY A 73 -4.50 17.17 2.05
CA GLY A 73 -3.55 17.50 3.11
C GLY A 73 -3.46 16.43 4.19
N SER A 74 -2.53 16.63 5.13
CA SER A 74 -2.32 15.69 6.23
C SER A 74 -3.48 15.77 7.24
N SER A 75 -4.15 14.65 7.48
CA SER A 75 -5.27 14.55 8.44
C SER A 75 -5.07 13.37 9.41
N MET A 76 -5.59 13.51 10.63
CA MET A 76 -5.53 12.46 11.65
C MET A 76 -6.25 11.17 11.22
N TRP A 77 -7.26 11.28 10.36
CA TRP A 77 -7.92 10.12 9.74
C TRP A 77 -6.93 9.30 8.89
N LEU A 78 -6.09 9.95 8.08
CA LEU A 78 -5.12 9.25 7.22
C LEU A 78 -4.06 8.52 8.04
N TRP A 79 -3.65 9.09 9.18
CA TRP A 79 -2.80 8.41 10.16
C TRP A 79 -3.46 7.15 10.68
N ALA A 80 -4.73 7.23 11.12
CA ALA A 80 -5.46 6.09 11.65
C ALA A 80 -5.61 4.97 10.60
N VAL A 81 -5.97 5.32 9.35
CA VAL A 81 -6.10 4.36 8.24
C VAL A 81 -4.76 3.67 7.94
N GLY A 82 -3.68 4.44 7.86
CA GLY A 82 -2.35 3.92 7.60
C GLY A 82 -1.84 2.98 8.70
N ALA A 83 -2.00 3.38 9.97
CA ALA A 83 -1.62 2.54 11.11
C ALA A 83 -2.47 1.26 11.18
N LEU A 84 -3.79 1.39 11.01
CA LEU A 84 -4.72 0.25 11.01
C LEU A 84 -4.37 -0.74 9.90
N TYR A 85 -4.00 -0.25 8.72
CA TYR A 85 -3.54 -1.09 7.61
C TYR A 85 -2.31 -1.91 7.99
N LEU A 86 -1.26 -1.27 8.51
CA LEU A 86 -0.03 -1.96 8.90
C LEU A 86 -0.28 -3.04 9.97
N VAL A 87 -1.11 -2.73 10.98
CA VAL A 87 -1.52 -3.70 12.01
C VAL A 87 -2.30 -4.86 11.38
N GLY A 88 -3.24 -4.58 10.48
CA GLY A 88 -3.99 -5.59 9.74
C GLY A 88 -3.07 -6.53 8.94
N ARG A 89 -1.99 -6.00 8.35
CA ARG A 89 -1.02 -6.81 7.60
C ARG A 89 -0.17 -7.71 8.51
N ILE A 90 0.19 -7.25 9.70
CA ILE A 90 0.84 -8.08 10.71
C ILE A 90 -0.10 -9.21 11.15
N LEU A 91 -1.36 -8.89 11.47
CA LEU A 91 -2.37 -9.88 11.85
C LEU A 91 -2.64 -10.90 10.75
N HIS A 92 -2.75 -10.47 9.49
CA HIS A 92 -2.90 -11.37 8.34
C HIS A 92 -1.73 -12.34 8.24
N ALA A 93 -0.49 -11.82 8.35
CA ALA A 93 0.71 -12.63 8.25
C ALA A 93 0.83 -13.64 9.40
N LEU A 94 0.47 -13.27 10.63
CA LEU A 94 0.42 -14.19 11.76
C LEU A 94 -0.74 -15.19 11.62
N GLY A 95 -1.85 -14.75 11.04
CA GLY A 95 -3.02 -15.58 10.79
C GLY A 95 -2.75 -16.74 9.84
N MET A 96 -1.93 -16.50 8.82
CA MET A 96 -1.47 -17.54 7.90
C MET A 96 -0.62 -18.63 8.56
N ASP A 97 -0.02 -18.39 9.73
CA ASP A 97 0.81 -19.37 10.44
C ASP A 97 0.02 -20.25 11.44
N GLY A 98 -1.30 -20.08 11.55
CA GLY A 98 -2.14 -20.94 12.41
C GLY A 98 -3.27 -20.23 13.16
N MET A 99 -3.28 -18.90 13.16
CA MET A 99 -4.31 -18.10 13.81
C MET A 99 -5.42 -17.73 12.82
N MET A 100 -6.34 -18.67 12.52
CA MET A 100 -7.33 -18.51 11.44
C MET A 100 -8.12 -17.19 11.46
N TRP A 101 -8.45 -16.68 12.66
CA TRP A 101 -9.15 -15.41 12.82
C TRP A 101 -8.30 -14.20 12.37
N GLY A 102 -6.99 -14.24 12.60
CA GLY A 102 -6.05 -13.21 12.18
C GLY A 102 -5.97 -13.05 10.66
N ARG A 103 -6.16 -14.15 9.92
CA ARG A 103 -6.25 -14.12 8.45
C ARG A 103 -7.48 -13.32 8.02
N MET A 104 -8.65 -13.67 8.56
CA MET A 104 -9.91 -13.04 8.20
C MET A 104 -9.91 -11.55 8.55
N VAL A 105 -9.52 -11.19 9.77
CA VAL A 105 -9.45 -9.79 10.21
C VAL A 105 -8.50 -8.99 9.34
N GLY A 106 -7.30 -9.52 9.07
CA GLY A 106 -6.32 -8.82 8.25
C GLY A 106 -6.74 -8.64 6.79
N THR A 107 -7.48 -9.60 6.22
CA THR A 107 -8.07 -9.46 4.88
C THR A 107 -9.18 -8.40 4.87
N ILE A 108 -10.10 -8.43 5.83
CA ILE A 108 -11.20 -7.45 5.91
C ILE A 108 -10.64 -6.04 6.07
N VAL A 109 -9.68 -5.84 6.98
CA VAL A 109 -9.01 -4.55 7.16
C VAL A 109 -8.35 -4.08 5.86
N THR A 110 -7.65 -4.97 5.15
CA THR A 110 -7.03 -4.62 3.85
C THR A 110 -8.08 -4.16 2.83
N MET A 111 -9.16 -4.90 2.68
CA MET A 111 -10.22 -4.59 1.71
C MET A 111 -10.96 -3.29 2.05
N LEU A 112 -11.30 -3.08 3.32
CA LEU A 112 -11.96 -1.86 3.76
C LEU A 112 -11.05 -0.63 3.61
N THR A 113 -9.76 -0.75 3.91
CA THR A 113 -8.80 0.34 3.70
C THR A 113 -8.67 0.69 2.21
N GLN A 114 -8.53 -0.30 1.34
CA GLN A 114 -8.46 -0.05 -0.12
C GLN A 114 -9.74 0.60 -0.63
N LEU A 115 -10.91 0.09 -0.23
CA LEU A 115 -12.19 0.65 -0.64
C LEU A 115 -12.38 2.08 -0.12
N GLY A 116 -12.06 2.34 1.15
CA GLY A 116 -12.14 3.67 1.74
C GLY A 116 -11.23 4.68 1.05
N LEU A 117 -9.98 4.31 0.77
CA LEU A 117 -9.04 5.16 0.05
C LEU A 117 -9.46 5.40 -1.41
N ALA A 118 -9.97 4.36 -2.10
CA ALA A 118 -10.46 4.50 -3.46
C ALA A 118 -11.67 5.44 -3.54
N LEU A 119 -12.66 5.27 -2.66
CA LEU A 119 -13.82 6.16 -2.59
C LEU A 119 -13.42 7.60 -2.25
N THR A 120 -12.46 7.78 -1.34
CA THR A 120 -11.95 9.11 -0.99
C THR A 120 -11.24 9.75 -2.19
N ALA A 121 -10.41 9.00 -2.91
CA ALA A 121 -9.76 9.50 -4.12
C ALA A 121 -10.77 9.91 -5.20
N LEU A 122 -11.81 9.11 -5.42
CA LEU A 122 -12.90 9.46 -6.35
C LEU A 122 -13.65 10.70 -5.88
N ALA A 123 -14.00 10.78 -4.58
CA ALA A 123 -14.68 11.93 -4.01
C ALA A 123 -13.87 13.21 -4.21
N ILE A 124 -12.55 13.18 -4.03
CA ILE A 124 -11.67 14.32 -4.30
C ILE A 124 -11.82 14.79 -5.74
N VAL A 125 -11.74 13.87 -6.71
CA VAL A 125 -11.82 14.23 -8.14
C VAL A 125 -13.20 14.81 -8.50
N TYR A 126 -14.29 14.23 -8.00
CA TYR A 126 -15.65 14.64 -8.39
C TYR A 126 -16.20 15.84 -7.60
N LEU A 127 -15.71 16.09 -6.39
CA LEU A 127 -16.14 17.22 -5.57
C LEU A 127 -15.27 18.46 -5.76
N THR A 128 -14.05 18.30 -6.28
CA THR A 128 -13.17 19.44 -6.57
C THR A 128 -13.42 19.90 -8.01
N PRO A 129 -13.93 21.12 -8.24
CA PRO A 129 -14.11 21.62 -9.61
C PRO A 129 -12.73 21.73 -10.29
N VAL A 130 -12.49 20.86 -11.26
CA VAL A 130 -11.26 20.89 -12.07
C VAL A 130 -11.47 21.92 -13.19
N SER A 131 -10.87 23.10 -13.02
CA SER A 131 -10.72 24.05 -14.12
C SER A 131 -9.54 23.59 -14.97
N ILE A 132 -9.83 23.04 -16.16
CA ILE A 132 -8.78 22.81 -17.16
C ILE A 132 -8.40 24.17 -17.73
N THR A 133 -7.33 24.76 -17.19
CA THR A 133 -6.70 25.93 -17.80
C THR A 133 -5.94 25.44 -19.02
N ALA A 134 -6.54 25.56 -20.20
CA ALA A 134 -5.81 25.45 -21.44
C ALA A 134 -4.84 26.63 -21.52
N THR A 135 -3.53 26.35 -21.50
CA THR A 135 -2.53 27.36 -21.79
C THR A 135 -2.68 27.73 -23.27
N GLU A 136 -3.25 28.89 -23.57
CA GLU A 136 -3.20 29.44 -24.92
C GLU A 136 -1.72 29.65 -25.27
N VAL A 137 -1.24 28.90 -26.26
CA VAL A 137 0.09 29.12 -26.82
C VAL A 137 0.01 30.41 -27.62
N GLU A 138 0.43 31.53 -27.02
CA GLU A 138 0.63 32.78 -27.75
C GLU A 138 1.65 32.53 -28.87
N THR A 139 1.17 32.37 -30.09
CA THR A 139 2.01 32.35 -31.28
C THR A 139 2.51 33.78 -31.51
N VAL A 140 3.68 34.09 -30.96
CA VAL A 140 4.42 35.32 -31.28
C VAL A 140 4.77 35.25 -32.77
N ALA A 141 3.97 35.93 -33.59
CA ALA A 141 4.25 36.10 -35.01
C ALA A 141 5.57 36.86 -35.17
N ALA A 142 6.63 36.15 -35.56
CA ALA A 142 7.90 36.76 -35.90
C ALA A 142 7.72 37.70 -37.10
N THR A 143 7.85 39.01 -36.88
CA THR A 143 7.91 40.00 -37.95
C THR A 143 9.18 39.82 -38.78
N PRO A 144 9.10 39.61 -40.11
CA PRO A 144 10.29 39.53 -40.95
C PRO A 144 10.96 40.92 -41.04
N LYS A 145 12.28 40.95 -40.85
CA LYS A 145 13.13 42.13 -41.10
C LYS A 145 13.40 42.31 -42.60
#